data_AF-A0A377B5L7-F1
#
_entry.id   AF-A0A377B5L7-F1
#
_cell.length_a   1.000
_cell.length_b   1.000
_cell.length_c   1.000
_cell.angle_alpha   90.00
_cell.angle_beta   90.00
_cell.angle_gamma   90.00
#
_symmetry.space_group_name_H-M   'P 1'
#
loop_
_entity.id
_entity.type
_entity.pdbx_description
1 polymer ?
#
loop_
_entity_poly.entity_id
_entity_poly.type
_entity_poly.pdbx_seq_one_letter_code
_entity_poly.pdbx_strand_id
1 'polypeptide(L)'
;MRKQDIIFAILKQHAKSGEDIFGDGVLEILQDGFGFLRSADSSYLAGPDDIYVSPSQIRRFNLRTGDTISGKIRPPKEGERYFALLKVNEVNFDKPENARNKILFENLTPLHANSRLRMERGNGSTEDLTARVLDLASPIGRGQRGLIVAPPKAGKTMLLQNIAQSIAYNHPDCVLMVLLIDERPEEVTEMQASGKGEVVASTFGRTRISPRSGCGNGDREGQTPG
;
A
#
# COMPACT_ATOMS: atom_id res chain seq x y z
N MET A 1 3.29 -1.75 -29.57
CA MET A 1 3.87 -2.38 -28.36
C MET A 1 3.37 -1.62 -27.15
N ARG A 2 2.94 -2.31 -26.09
CA ARG A 2 2.59 -1.64 -24.83
C ARG A 2 3.86 -1.28 -24.07
N LYS A 3 3.79 -0.28 -23.19
CA LYS A 3 4.92 0.15 -22.33
C LYS A 3 5.58 -1.05 -21.61
N GLN A 4 4.77 -1.97 -21.11
CA GLN A 4 5.22 -3.19 -20.41
C GLN A 4 6.04 -4.12 -21.30
N ASP A 5 5.62 -4.34 -22.55
CA ASP A 5 6.34 -5.21 -23.49
C ASP A 5 7.75 -4.65 -23.79
N ILE A 6 7.86 -3.32 -23.82
CA ILE A 6 9.12 -2.60 -24.05
C ILE A 6 10.05 -2.72 -22.82
N ILE A 7 9.53 -2.46 -21.62
CA ILE A 7 10.30 -2.61 -20.36
C ILE A 7 10.84 -4.02 -20.24
N PHE A 8 10.00 -5.03 -20.52
CA PHE A 8 10.40 -6.42 -20.49
C PHE A 8 11.54 -6.73 -21.47
N ALA A 9 11.44 -6.24 -22.71
CA ALA A 9 12.47 -6.45 -23.72
C ALA A 9 13.81 -5.80 -23.34
N ILE A 10 13.77 -4.58 -22.79
CA ILE A 10 14.96 -3.86 -22.32
C ILE A 10 15.62 -4.62 -21.17
N LEU A 11 14.86 -4.98 -20.13
CA LEU A 11 15.38 -5.72 -18.98
C LEU A 11 15.94 -7.09 -19.39
N LYS A 12 15.27 -7.79 -20.29
CA LYS A 12 15.77 -9.08 -20.82
C LYS A 12 17.10 -8.93 -21.55
N GLN A 13 17.28 -7.86 -22.33
CA GLN A 13 18.53 -7.59 -23.02
C GLN A 13 19.64 -7.20 -22.03
N HIS A 14 19.32 -6.39 -21.02
CA HIS A 14 20.24 -5.97 -19.98
C HIS A 14 20.75 -7.18 -19.15
N ALA A 15 19.86 -8.11 -18.79
CA ALA A 15 20.25 -9.37 -18.14
C ALA A 15 21.23 -10.21 -18.97
N LYS A 16 21.08 -10.22 -20.31
CA LYS A 16 21.98 -10.97 -21.20
C LYS A 16 23.40 -10.40 -21.22
N SER A 17 23.56 -9.10 -20.94
CA SER A 17 24.87 -8.46 -20.78
C SER A 17 25.57 -8.85 -19.48
N GLY A 18 24.91 -9.62 -18.59
CA GLY A 18 25.44 -10.03 -17.29
C GLY A 18 25.22 -9.01 -16.18
N GLU A 19 24.46 -7.94 -16.46
CA GLU A 19 24.15 -6.90 -15.48
C GLU A 19 22.99 -7.30 -14.55
N ASP A 20 23.08 -6.85 -13.30
CA ASP A 20 22.10 -7.15 -12.27
C ASP A 20 20.86 -6.28 -12.41
N ILE A 21 19.69 -6.90 -12.33
CA ILE A 21 18.40 -6.19 -12.35
C ILE A 21 17.85 -6.15 -10.94
N PHE A 22 17.30 -5.01 -10.56
CA PHE A 22 16.66 -4.80 -9.27
C PHE A 22 15.17 -4.50 -9.45
N GLY A 23 14.39 -4.85 -8.44
CA GLY A 23 12.99 -4.52 -8.35
C GLY A 23 12.51 -4.51 -6.91
N ASP A 24 11.38 -3.86 -6.71
CA ASP A 24 10.76 -3.68 -5.41
C ASP A 24 9.23 -3.73 -5.51
N GLY A 25 8.58 -3.88 -4.36
CA GLY A 25 7.14 -3.82 -4.23
C GLY A 25 6.65 -4.36 -2.90
N VAL A 26 5.34 -4.28 -2.68
CA VAL A 26 4.70 -4.77 -1.46
C VAL A 26 4.27 -6.22 -1.65
N LEU A 27 4.69 -7.10 -0.75
CA LEU A 27 4.39 -8.52 -0.84
C LEU A 27 2.92 -8.81 -0.60
N GLU A 28 2.30 -9.56 -1.50
CA GLU A 28 1.02 -10.25 -1.31
C GLU A 28 1.25 -11.76 -1.35
N ILE A 29 0.98 -12.45 -0.25
CA ILE A 29 1.07 -13.92 -0.16
C ILE A 29 -0.30 -14.51 -0.50
N LEU A 30 -0.34 -15.45 -1.44
CA LEU A 30 -1.54 -16.17 -1.86
C LEU A 30 -1.73 -17.47 -1.05
N GLN A 31 -2.91 -18.09 -1.19
CA GLN A 31 -3.30 -19.28 -0.41
C GLN A 31 -2.32 -20.46 -0.57
N ASP A 32 -1.70 -20.60 -1.74
CA ASP A 32 -0.73 -21.65 -2.03
C ASP A 32 0.66 -21.38 -1.41
N GLY A 33 0.82 -20.27 -0.69
CA GLY A 33 2.02 -19.93 0.09
C GLY A 33 3.16 -19.29 -0.70
N PHE A 34 3.02 -19.10 -2.02
CA PHE A 34 3.87 -18.20 -2.79
C PHE A 34 3.28 -16.78 -2.80
N GLY A 35 4.04 -15.80 -3.26
CA GLY A 35 3.57 -14.41 -3.31
C GLY A 35 4.04 -13.63 -4.52
N PHE A 36 3.51 -12.42 -4.62
CA PHE A 36 3.90 -11.43 -5.63
C PHE A 36 4.22 -10.09 -4.97
N LEU A 37 5.25 -9.40 -5.44
CA LEU A 37 5.47 -7.99 -5.10
C LEU A 37 4.58 -7.15 -6.02
N ARG A 38 3.63 -6.45 -5.42
CA ARG A 38 2.71 -5.53 -6.11
C ARG A 38 3.30 -4.13 -6.16
N SER A 39 3.12 -3.46 -7.29
CA SER A 39 3.59 -2.09 -7.50
C SER A 39 2.58 -1.05 -6.98
N ALA A 40 3.11 0.02 -6.36
CA ALA A 40 2.33 1.20 -5.96
C ALA A 40 1.71 1.93 -7.16
N ASP A 41 2.41 1.96 -8.31
CA ASP A 41 1.92 2.59 -9.56
C ASP A 41 0.62 1.97 -10.06
N SER A 42 0.40 0.70 -9.72
CA SER A 42 -0.79 -0.07 -10.08
C SER A 42 -1.85 -0.09 -8.97
N SER A 43 -1.73 0.77 -7.95
CA SER A 43 -2.56 0.74 -6.73
C SER A 43 -2.54 -0.63 -6.04
N TYR A 44 -1.40 -1.33 -6.07
CA TYR A 44 -1.23 -2.68 -5.53
C TYR A 44 -2.13 -3.76 -6.16
N LEU A 45 -2.64 -3.51 -7.37
CA LEU A 45 -3.39 -4.51 -8.12
C LEU A 45 -2.45 -5.48 -8.84
N ALA A 46 -2.98 -6.67 -9.13
CA ALA A 46 -2.26 -7.68 -9.88
C ALA A 46 -1.88 -7.17 -11.28
N GLY A 47 -0.58 -7.21 -11.57
CA GLY A 47 0.02 -6.76 -12.82
C GLY A 47 0.85 -7.86 -13.50
N PRO A 48 1.04 -7.78 -14.82
CA PRO A 48 1.94 -8.70 -15.54
C PRO A 48 3.42 -8.46 -15.21
N ASP A 49 3.75 -7.31 -14.62
CA ASP A 49 5.07 -6.88 -14.18
C ASP A 49 5.37 -7.23 -12.71
N ASP A 50 4.45 -7.90 -12.02
CA ASP A 50 4.64 -8.34 -10.64
C ASP A 50 5.82 -9.33 -10.51
N ILE A 51 6.50 -9.25 -9.36
CA ILE A 51 7.68 -10.06 -9.07
C ILE A 51 7.26 -11.26 -8.23
N TYR A 52 7.43 -12.47 -8.77
CA TYR A 52 7.20 -13.72 -8.06
C TYR A 52 8.19 -13.89 -6.90
N VAL A 53 7.64 -14.30 -5.76
CA VAL A 53 8.38 -14.65 -4.54
C VAL A 53 8.05 -16.09 -4.14
N SER A 54 9.08 -16.91 -4.02
CA SER A 54 8.92 -18.33 -3.70
C SER A 54 8.52 -18.55 -2.24
N PRO A 55 7.79 -19.65 -1.93
CA PRO A 55 7.48 -20.03 -0.54
C PRO A 55 8.74 -20.19 0.33
N SER A 56 9.84 -20.66 -0.27
CA SER A 56 11.13 -20.82 0.41
C SER A 56 11.71 -19.48 0.86
N GLN A 57 11.61 -18.43 0.04
CA GLN A 57 12.05 -17.08 0.41
C GLN A 57 11.17 -16.48 1.51
N ILE A 58 9.84 -16.63 1.37
CA ILE A 58 8.87 -16.17 2.37
C ILE A 58 9.18 -16.79 3.74
N ARG A 59 9.35 -18.11 3.79
CA ARG A 59 9.70 -18.83 5.04
C ARG A 59 11.07 -18.42 5.58
N ARG A 60 12.08 -18.33 4.71
CA ARG A 60 13.48 -18.02 5.12
C ARG A 60 13.59 -16.67 5.82
N PHE A 61 12.85 -15.66 5.37
CA PHE A 61 12.89 -14.30 5.93
C PHE A 61 11.69 -13.97 6.83
N ASN A 62 10.82 -14.95 7.11
CA ASN A 62 9.59 -14.77 7.89
C ASN A 62 8.72 -13.61 7.35
N LEU A 63 8.61 -13.52 6.02
CA LEU A 63 7.88 -12.46 5.34
C LEU A 63 6.38 -12.64 5.51
N ARG A 64 5.65 -11.51 5.51
CA ARG A 64 4.19 -11.47 5.59
C ARG A 64 3.62 -10.55 4.51
N THR A 65 2.35 -10.75 4.17
CA THR A 65 1.62 -9.81 3.32
C THR A 65 1.70 -8.40 3.91
N GLY A 66 2.07 -7.43 3.08
CA GLY A 66 2.30 -6.04 3.48
C GLY A 66 3.78 -5.68 3.71
N ASP A 67 4.70 -6.64 3.75
CA ASP A 67 6.14 -6.32 3.81
C ASP A 67 6.61 -5.75 2.46
N THR A 68 7.24 -4.58 2.48
CA THR A 68 7.92 -3.99 1.32
C THR A 68 9.26 -4.68 1.12
N ILE A 69 9.49 -5.23 -0.06
CA ILE A 69 10.71 -5.99 -0.39
C ILE A 69 11.43 -5.28 -1.52
N SER A 70 12.73 -5.05 -1.37
CA SER A 70 13.62 -4.62 -2.45
C SER A 70 14.72 -5.65 -2.66
N GLY A 71 15.10 -5.91 -3.91
CA GLY A 71 16.08 -6.95 -4.17
C GLY A 71 16.46 -7.16 -5.62
N LYS A 72 17.42 -8.07 -5.81
CA LYS A 72 17.83 -8.51 -7.15
C LYS A 72 16.76 -9.42 -7.73
N ILE A 73 16.33 -9.13 -8.95
CA ILE A 73 15.34 -9.90 -9.70
C ILE A 73 15.97 -10.52 -10.95
N ARG A 74 15.27 -11.47 -11.55
CA ARG A 74 15.64 -12.05 -12.84
C ARG A 74 14.42 -12.09 -13.78
N PRO A 75 14.62 -11.98 -15.10
CA PRO A 75 13.55 -12.22 -16.05
C PRO A 75 13.04 -13.67 -15.97
N PRO A 76 11.79 -13.93 -16.40
CA PRO A 76 11.25 -15.27 -16.51
C PRO A 76 12.10 -16.12 -17.45
N LYS A 77 12.32 -17.38 -17.04
CA LYS A 77 12.86 -18.44 -17.88
C LYS A 77 11.78 -18.96 -18.84
N GLU A 78 12.18 -19.83 -19.75
CA GLU A 78 11.24 -20.52 -20.64
C GLU A 78 10.16 -21.26 -19.83
N GLY A 79 8.89 -20.97 -20.12
CA GLY A 79 7.73 -21.48 -19.37
C GLY A 79 7.29 -20.63 -18.18
N GLU A 80 8.08 -19.65 -17.73
CA GLU A 80 7.69 -18.70 -16.66
C GLU A 80 7.04 -17.44 -17.26
N ARG A 81 6.11 -16.82 -16.51
CA ARG A 81 5.38 -15.62 -16.95
C ARG A 81 5.82 -14.32 -16.26
N TYR A 82 6.39 -14.42 -15.05
CA TYR A 82 6.68 -13.28 -14.18
C TYR A 82 8.18 -13.14 -13.94
N PHE A 83 8.61 -11.92 -13.59
CA PHE A 83 9.93 -11.75 -12.98
C PHE A 83 9.99 -12.53 -11.67
N ALA A 84 11.17 -13.00 -11.29
CA ALA A 84 11.34 -13.73 -10.04
C ALA A 84 12.40 -13.06 -9.17
N LEU A 85 12.12 -12.99 -7.86
CA LEU A 85 13.08 -12.49 -6.88
C LEU A 85 14.24 -13.48 -6.76
N LEU A 86 15.47 -13.02 -6.97
CA LEU A 86 16.67 -13.82 -6.83
C LEU A 86 17.27 -13.67 -5.42
N LYS A 87 17.37 -12.44 -4.93
CA LYS A 87 17.94 -12.12 -3.62
C LYS A 87 17.20 -10.94 -3.00
N VAL A 88 16.81 -11.09 -1.74
CA VAL A 88 16.28 -10.00 -0.91
C VAL A 88 17.45 -9.14 -0.44
N ASN A 89 17.38 -7.83 -0.68
CA ASN A 89 18.36 -6.87 -0.18
C ASN A 89 17.82 -6.14 1.05
N GLU A 90 16.56 -5.71 1.03
CA GLU A 90 15.91 -5.02 2.15
C GLU A 90 14.49 -5.52 2.37
N VAL A 91 14.03 -5.40 3.61
CA VAL A 91 12.65 -5.67 4.04
C VAL A 91 12.19 -4.47 4.87
N ASN A 92 11.12 -3.80 4.45
CA ASN A 92 10.59 -2.58 5.06
C ASN A 92 11.66 -1.49 5.26
N PHE A 93 12.46 -1.25 4.21
CA PHE A 93 13.54 -0.24 4.19
C PHE A 93 14.67 -0.49 5.20
N ASP A 94 14.80 -1.71 5.71
CA ASP A 94 15.87 -2.12 6.61
C ASP A 94 16.45 -3.48 6.19
N LYS A 95 17.56 -3.87 6.82
CA LYS A 95 18.24 -5.14 6.56
C LYS A 95 17.31 -6.33 6.88
N PRO A 96 17.28 -7.38 6.03
CA PRO A 96 16.39 -8.52 6.20
C PRO A 96 16.58 -9.28 7.52
N GLU A 97 17.77 -9.19 8.11
CA GLU A 97 18.08 -9.80 9.42
C GLU A 97 17.28 -9.17 10.56
N ASN A 98 17.04 -7.85 10.50
CA ASN A 98 16.31 -7.11 11.53
C ASN A 98 14.81 -7.42 11.50
N ALA A 99 14.25 -7.64 10.31
CA ALA A 99 12.84 -7.95 10.13
C ALA A 99 12.41 -9.30 10.77
N ARG A 100 13.35 -10.20 11.06
CA ARG A 100 13.05 -11.52 11.63
C ARG A 100 12.58 -11.47 13.09
N ASN A 101 13.11 -10.53 13.87
CA ASN A 101 12.89 -10.43 15.31
C ASN A 101 11.83 -9.40 15.68
N LYS A 102 11.03 -8.94 14.71
CA LYS A 102 10.01 -7.92 14.95
C LYS A 102 8.86 -8.45 15.82
N ILE A 103 8.40 -7.62 16.75
CA ILE A 103 7.15 -7.85 17.45
C ILE A 103 6.02 -7.67 16.43
N LEU A 104 5.09 -8.61 16.39
CA LEU A 104 3.92 -8.53 15.51
C LEU A 104 3.03 -7.37 15.95
N PHE A 105 2.41 -6.69 15.00
CA PHE A 105 1.52 -5.56 15.28
C PHE A 105 0.41 -5.93 16.27
N GLU A 106 -0.15 -7.14 16.15
CA GLU A 106 -1.19 -7.70 17.05
C GLU A 106 -0.73 -7.87 18.50
N ASN A 107 0.58 -7.97 18.73
CA ASN A 107 1.17 -8.15 20.06
C ASN A 107 1.59 -6.81 20.70
N LEU A 108 1.44 -5.68 19.99
CA LEU A 108 1.73 -4.36 20.55
C LEU A 108 0.64 -3.97 21.55
N THR A 109 1.03 -3.35 22.66
CA THR A 109 0.08 -2.82 23.65
C THR A 109 -0.56 -1.54 23.09
N PRO A 110 -1.89 -1.50 22.91
CA PRO A 110 -2.56 -0.29 22.45
C PRO A 110 -2.55 0.76 23.56
N LEU A 111 -2.13 1.98 23.21
CA LEU A 111 -2.12 3.14 24.10
C LEU A 111 -2.88 4.30 23.46
N HIS A 112 -3.38 5.20 24.29
CA HIS A 112 -3.90 6.48 23.80
C HIS A 112 -2.77 7.33 23.19
N ALA A 113 -3.14 8.19 22.24
CA ALA A 113 -2.20 9.11 21.62
C ALA A 113 -1.56 10.02 22.67
N ASN A 114 -0.25 9.91 22.82
CA ASN A 114 0.55 10.69 23.78
C ASN A 114 1.43 11.75 23.10
N SER A 115 1.66 11.61 21.79
CA SER A 115 2.40 12.56 20.98
C SER A 115 1.44 13.33 20.08
N ARG A 116 1.29 14.64 20.31
CA ARG A 116 0.45 15.51 19.48
C ARG A 116 1.06 15.72 18.09
N LEU A 117 0.23 15.65 17.06
CA LEU A 117 0.52 16.10 15.71
C LEU A 117 -0.06 17.49 15.54
N ARG A 118 0.75 18.53 15.77
CA ARG A 118 0.31 19.92 15.54
C ARG A 118 0.11 20.13 14.03
N MET A 119 -1.03 20.69 13.66
CA MET A 119 -1.42 20.93 12.27
C MET A 119 -1.12 22.36 11.84
N GLU A 120 -1.25 23.33 12.73
CA GLU A 120 -0.84 24.73 12.48
C GLU A 120 0.61 24.79 12.01
N ARG A 121 0.84 25.42 10.85
CA ARG A 121 2.17 25.65 10.28
C ARG A 121 2.76 26.99 10.74
N GLY A 122 1.90 27.95 11.11
CA GLY A 122 2.34 29.25 11.61
C GLY A 122 2.88 30.19 10.54
N ASN A 123 2.54 29.96 9.27
CA ASN A 123 3.02 30.76 8.14
C ASN A 123 2.12 31.96 7.80
N GLY A 124 1.00 32.13 8.52
CA GLY A 124 0.04 33.22 8.32
C GLY A 124 -0.82 33.10 7.06
N SER A 125 -0.79 31.97 6.34
CA SER A 125 -1.55 31.78 5.11
C SER A 125 -3.04 31.54 5.41
N THR A 126 -3.90 31.86 4.44
CA THR A 126 -5.36 31.65 4.57
C THR A 126 -5.72 30.17 4.73
N GLU A 127 -4.94 29.28 4.13
CA GLU A 127 -5.14 27.84 4.25
C GLU A 127 -4.80 27.34 5.65
N ASP A 128 -3.88 27.99 6.36
CA ASP A 128 -3.48 27.60 7.73
C ASP A 128 -4.58 27.85 8.76
N LEU A 129 -5.60 28.66 8.44
CA LEU A 129 -6.77 28.88 9.29
C LEU A 129 -7.51 27.56 9.58
N THR A 130 -7.64 26.68 8.58
CA THR A 130 -8.28 25.36 8.74
C THR A 130 -7.52 24.49 9.74
N ALA A 131 -6.20 24.42 9.61
CA ALA A 131 -5.34 23.66 10.51
C ALA A 131 -5.38 24.18 11.95
N ARG A 132 -5.39 25.51 12.12
CA ARG A 132 -5.50 26.19 13.42
C ARG A 132 -6.83 25.90 14.11
N VAL A 133 -7.95 25.95 13.37
CA VAL A 133 -9.26 25.60 13.92
C VAL A 133 -9.29 24.13 14.33
N LEU A 134 -8.72 23.23 13.53
CA LEU A 134 -8.62 21.80 13.86
C LEU A 134 -7.81 21.56 15.14
N ASP A 135 -6.68 22.25 15.30
CA ASP A 135 -5.82 22.18 16.48
C ASP A 135 -6.47 22.68 17.77
N LEU A 136 -7.49 23.54 17.67
CA LEU A 136 -8.26 24.04 18.80
C LEU A 136 -9.49 23.17 19.09
N ALA A 137 -10.22 22.77 18.06
CA ALA A 137 -11.49 22.06 18.19
C ALA A 137 -11.31 20.55 18.43
N SER A 138 -10.39 19.91 17.71
CA SER A 138 -10.17 18.46 17.78
C SER A 138 -8.70 18.11 17.50
N PRO A 139 -7.80 18.29 18.49
CA PRO A 139 -6.39 17.97 18.35
C PRO A 139 -6.16 16.53 17.91
N ILE A 140 -5.20 16.33 17.00
CA ILE A 140 -4.84 15.01 16.47
C ILE A 140 -3.47 14.60 17.05
N GLY A 141 -3.30 13.32 17.36
CA GLY A 141 -2.04 12.75 17.84
C GLY A 141 -1.62 11.49 17.07
N ARG A 142 -0.40 11.01 17.34
CA ARG A 142 0.11 9.76 16.77
C ARG A 142 -0.71 8.59 17.33
N GLY A 143 -1.28 7.78 16.44
CA GLY A 143 -2.23 6.72 16.80
C GLY A 143 -3.68 7.17 16.95
N GLN A 144 -4.01 8.43 16.60
CA GLN A 144 -5.38 8.93 16.65
C GLN A 144 -6.27 8.20 15.64
N ARG A 145 -7.49 7.85 16.10
CA ARG A 145 -8.58 7.38 15.26
C ARG A 145 -9.64 8.47 15.21
N GLY A 146 -9.87 9.04 14.04
CA GLY A 146 -10.79 10.16 13.84
C GLY A 146 -11.75 9.90 12.68
N LEU A 147 -12.89 10.58 12.72
CA LEU A 147 -13.88 10.57 11.65
C LEU A 147 -14.27 12.01 11.33
N ILE A 148 -14.14 12.39 10.07
CA ILE A 148 -14.63 13.67 9.55
C ILE A 148 -16.03 13.44 9.01
N VAL A 149 -17.04 13.91 9.73
CA VAL A 149 -18.44 13.84 9.31
C VAL A 149 -18.77 15.12 8.57
N ALA A 150 -19.13 15.01 7.29
CA ALA A 150 -19.45 16.15 6.44
C ALA A 150 -20.50 15.77 5.40
N PRO A 151 -21.52 16.61 5.14
CA PRO A 151 -22.43 16.39 4.03
C PRO A 151 -21.71 16.57 2.68
N PRO A 152 -22.31 16.11 1.56
CA PRO A 152 -21.76 16.34 0.23
C PRO A 152 -21.48 17.83 -0.02
N LYS A 153 -20.37 18.14 -0.70
CA LYS A 153 -19.94 19.52 -1.03
C LYS A 153 -19.59 20.42 0.17
N ALA A 154 -19.38 19.89 1.36
CA ALA A 154 -18.94 20.66 2.53
C ALA A 154 -17.41 20.88 2.63
N GLY A 155 -16.65 20.62 1.56
CA GLY A 155 -15.20 20.85 1.53
C GLY A 155 -14.34 19.76 2.19
N LYS A 156 -14.85 18.52 2.33
CA LYS A 156 -14.09 17.37 2.87
C LYS A 156 -12.73 17.18 2.18
N THR A 157 -12.70 17.28 0.85
CA THR A 157 -11.48 17.11 0.05
C THR A 157 -10.45 18.19 0.37
N MET A 158 -10.87 19.46 0.42
CA MET A 158 -9.98 20.57 0.80
C MET A 158 -9.45 20.42 2.23
N LEU A 159 -10.30 19.99 3.17
CA LEU A 159 -9.89 19.72 4.54
C LEU A 159 -8.84 18.59 4.60
N LEU A 160 -9.04 17.50 3.88
CA LEU A 160 -8.09 16.39 3.82
C LEU A 160 -6.76 16.79 3.18
N GLN A 161 -6.78 17.56 2.09
CA GLN A 161 -5.56 18.12 1.49
C GLN A 161 -4.82 19.03 2.46
N ASN A 162 -5.54 19.86 3.22
CA ASN A 162 -4.96 20.74 4.22
C ASN A 162 -4.27 19.96 5.35
N ILE A 163 -4.91 18.88 5.83
CA ILE A 163 -4.33 17.96 6.82
C ILE A 163 -3.07 17.29 6.25
N ALA A 164 -3.14 16.76 5.02
CA ALA A 164 -2.02 16.12 4.35
C ALA A 164 -0.81 17.07 4.20
N GLN A 165 -1.06 18.31 3.78
CA GLN A 165 -0.02 19.34 3.67
C GLN A 165 0.58 19.72 5.03
N SER A 166 -0.26 19.83 6.06
CA SER A 166 0.16 20.17 7.42
C SER A 166 1.02 19.07 8.03
N ILE A 167 0.64 17.80 7.86
CA ILE A 167 1.42 16.65 8.30
C ILE A 167 2.76 16.60 7.55
N ALA A 168 2.74 16.70 6.21
CA ALA A 168 3.96 16.63 5.41
C ALA A 168 4.95 17.77 5.72
N TYR A 169 4.46 18.94 6.14
CA TYR A 169 5.30 20.08 6.51
C TYR A 169 5.82 19.99 7.96
N ASN A 170 4.93 19.75 8.93
CA ASN A 170 5.28 19.77 10.36
C ASN A 170 5.92 18.47 10.85
N HIS A 171 5.58 17.33 10.24
CA HIS A 171 5.98 15.98 10.66
C HIS A 171 6.50 15.17 9.47
N PRO A 172 7.63 15.57 8.85
CA PRO A 172 8.19 14.88 7.69
C PRO A 172 8.68 13.45 7.99
N ASP A 173 8.79 13.10 9.28
CA ASP A 173 9.09 11.74 9.74
C ASP A 173 7.87 10.80 9.67
N CYS A 174 6.66 11.34 9.56
CA CYS A 174 5.44 10.55 9.38
C CYS A 174 5.34 10.05 7.93
N VAL A 175 5.18 8.75 7.76
CA VAL A 175 4.80 8.16 6.47
C VAL A 175 3.34 8.52 6.18
N LEU A 176 3.12 9.39 5.20
CA LEU A 176 1.79 9.86 4.80
C LEU A 176 1.25 8.99 3.65
N MET A 177 0.13 8.32 3.91
CA MET A 177 -0.61 7.53 2.91
C MET A 177 -2.02 8.09 2.79
N VAL A 178 -2.49 8.31 1.56
CA VAL A 178 -3.85 8.74 1.26
C VAL A 178 -4.56 7.65 0.46
N LEU A 179 -5.54 7.01 1.09
CA LEU A 179 -6.34 5.95 0.49
C LEU A 179 -7.70 6.48 0.03
N LEU A 180 -7.94 6.46 -1.28
CA LEU A 180 -9.18 6.93 -1.91
C LEU A 180 -9.99 5.73 -2.42
N ILE A 181 -11.13 5.48 -1.80
CA ILE A 181 -12.00 4.34 -2.13
C ILE A 181 -13.31 4.88 -2.67
N ASP A 182 -13.74 4.35 -3.82
CA ASP A 182 -15.01 4.69 -4.46
C ASP A 182 -15.14 6.18 -4.81
N GLU A 183 -14.01 6.90 -4.87
CA GLU A 183 -14.00 8.33 -5.20
C GLU A 183 -13.87 8.58 -6.70
N ARG A 184 -14.21 9.82 -7.07
CA ARG A 184 -14.24 10.25 -8.47
C ARG A 184 -12.82 10.43 -9.03
N PRO A 185 -12.57 10.11 -10.32
CA PRO A 185 -11.24 10.22 -10.93
C PRO A 185 -10.61 11.62 -10.85
N GLU A 186 -11.42 12.68 -10.94
CA GLU A 186 -10.95 14.06 -10.81
C GLU A 186 -10.42 14.37 -9.40
N GLU A 187 -11.06 13.86 -8.36
CA GLU A 187 -10.63 14.05 -6.97
C GLU A 187 -9.35 13.26 -6.66
N VAL A 188 -9.22 12.08 -7.26
CA VAL A 188 -7.99 11.28 -7.21
C VAL A 188 -6.83 12.04 -7.85
N THR A 189 -7.06 12.58 -9.05
CA THR A 189 -6.03 13.34 -9.79
C THR A 189 -5.61 14.59 -9.03
N GLU A 190 -6.57 15.30 -8.42
CA GLU A 190 -6.30 16.49 -7.60
C GLU A 190 -5.45 16.15 -6.36
N MET A 191 -5.78 15.05 -5.67
CA MET A 191 -4.99 14.60 -4.52
C MET A 191 -3.58 14.16 -4.93
N GLN A 192 -3.43 13.44 -6.05
CA GLN A 192 -2.14 13.05 -6.60
C GLN A 192 -1.29 14.28 -6.98
N ALA A 193 -1.91 15.29 -7.60
CA ALA A 193 -1.24 16.53 -7.99
C ALA A 193 -0.71 17.34 -6.80
N SER A 194 -1.25 17.13 -5.59
CA SER A 194 -0.72 17.75 -4.36
C SER A 194 0.72 17.27 -4.03
N GLY A 195 1.11 16.08 -4.52
CA GLY A 195 2.45 15.52 -4.35
C GLY A 195 2.85 15.25 -2.90
N LYS A 196 1.88 15.11 -1.98
CA LYS A 196 2.14 14.88 -0.55
C LYS A 196 1.85 13.43 -0.18
N GLY A 197 2.92 12.67 0.04
CA GLY A 197 2.82 11.27 0.44
C GLY A 197 2.41 10.34 -0.71
N GLU A 198 2.16 9.09 -0.36
CA GLU A 198 1.72 8.06 -1.30
C GLU A 198 0.18 8.10 -1.45
N VAL A 199 -0.32 8.14 -2.69
CA VAL A 199 -1.76 8.17 -2.96
C VAL A 199 -2.18 6.87 -3.65
N VAL A 200 -3.01 6.10 -2.96
CA VAL A 200 -3.57 4.83 -3.46
C VAL A 200 -5.06 5.01 -3.71
N ALA A 201 -5.51 4.68 -4.92
CA ALA A 201 -6.91 4.88 -5.31
C ALA A 201 -7.55 3.66 -5.98
N SER A 202 -8.83 3.45 -5.66
CA SER A 202 -9.73 2.50 -6.32
C SER A 202 -11.02 3.23 -6.72
N THR A 203 -11.13 3.61 -7.98
CA THR A 203 -12.27 4.36 -8.54
C THR A 203 -13.42 3.42 -8.96
N PHE A 204 -14.63 3.99 -9.06
CA PHE A 204 -15.91 3.31 -9.40
C PHE A 204 -15.86 2.39 -10.63
N GLY A 205 -14.93 2.60 -11.57
CA GLY A 205 -14.80 1.82 -12.80
C GLY A 205 -14.06 0.48 -12.65
N ARG A 206 -13.51 0.18 -11.47
CA ARG A 206 -12.81 -1.08 -11.20
C ARG A 206 -13.75 -2.09 -10.53
N THR A 207 -13.73 -3.34 -10.99
CA THR A 207 -14.54 -4.43 -10.45
C THR A 207 -14.33 -4.56 -8.95
N ARG A 208 -15.38 -4.38 -8.15
CA ARG A 208 -15.33 -4.69 -6.72
C ARG A 208 -15.07 -6.18 -6.56
N ILE A 209 -13.97 -6.54 -5.92
CA ILE A 209 -13.74 -7.93 -5.49
C ILE A 209 -14.78 -8.21 -4.40
N SER A 210 -15.75 -9.08 -4.69
CA SER A 210 -16.74 -9.48 -3.70
C SER A 210 -16.07 -10.35 -2.64
N PRO A 211 -16.27 -10.10 -1.34
CA PRO A 211 -15.78 -11.00 -0.30
C PRO A 211 -16.77 -12.14 -0.12
N ARG A 212 -16.92 -13.05 -1.11
CA ARG A 212 -17.72 -14.28 -0.94
C ARG A 212 -17.23 -15.45 -1.81
N SER A 213 -16.40 -16.30 -1.22
CA SER A 213 -16.35 -17.74 -1.53
C SER A 213 -15.61 -18.46 -0.41
N GLY A 214 -16.30 -18.58 0.74
CA GLY A 214 -15.78 -19.24 1.93
C GLY A 214 -16.90 -19.60 2.91
N CYS A 215 -18.01 -20.11 2.41
CA CYS A 215 -18.96 -20.86 3.22
C CYS A 215 -19.73 -21.81 2.29
N GLY A 216 -19.05 -22.90 1.92
CA GLY A 216 -19.67 -24.09 1.36
C GLY A 216 -19.66 -25.17 2.43
N ASN A 217 -20.68 -25.20 3.28
CA ASN A 217 -21.12 -26.45 3.91
C ASN A 217 -22.12 -27.03 2.89
N GLY A 218 -21.90 -28.18 2.27
CA GLY A 218 -21.61 -29.44 2.94
C GLY A 218 -22.96 -30.12 3.17
N ASP A 219 -23.37 -30.91 2.18
CA ASP A 219 -24.64 -31.62 2.10
C ASP A 219 -24.96 -32.50 3.32
N ARG A 220 -26.27 -32.66 3.57
CA ARG A 220 -27.02 -33.89 3.94
C ARG A 220 -27.84 -33.78 5.23
N GLU A 221 -29.16 -33.76 5.03
CA GLU A 221 -30.21 -34.47 5.79
C GLU A 221 -31.48 -34.26 4.94
N GLY A 222 -32.04 -35.25 4.24
CA GLY A 222 -32.64 -36.46 4.79
C GLY A 222 -34.17 -36.32 4.71
N GLN A 223 -34.75 -36.45 3.51
CA GLN A 223 -36.20 -36.62 3.34
C GLN A 223 -36.47 -37.88 2.50
N THR A 224 -37.10 -38.85 3.16
CA THR A 224 -37.85 -39.97 2.56
C THR A 224 -39.31 -39.88 3.03
N PRO A 225 -40.25 -40.55 2.35
CA PRO A 225 -41.48 -39.93 1.86
C PRO A 225 -42.72 -40.24 2.70
N GLY A 226 -43.75 -39.40 2.53
CA GLY A 226 -45.13 -39.59 2.97
C GLY A 226 -46.04 -38.64 2.21
#